data_AF-A0A7S4BLV9-F1
#
_entry.id   AF-A0A7S4BLV9-F1
#
_cell.length_a   1.000
_cell.length_b   1.000
_cell.length_c   1.000
_cell.angle_alpha   90.00
_cell.angle_beta   90.00
_cell.angle_gamma   90.00
#
_symmetry.space_group_name_H-M   'P 1'
#
loop_
_entity.id
_entity.type
_entity.pdbx_description
1 polymer ?
#
loop_
_entity_poly.entity_id
_entity_poly.type
_entity_poly.pdbx_seq_one_letter_code
_entity_poly.pdbx_strand_id
1 'polypeptide(L)'
;MEVAASCDRPWLALYEPQMGCALAMRIGESARSRQDMDGEEEDELDTRIPLELWLHVCSFLKNDFVAACRLACTCSSLRGLGRHPQIWERWCRDAFPEARGWLPLEGQLRKYCWSWRTMFMLRPRLRLDGIYFISNTKLVRGLPEGRGMKEKDEDFYSPGGKWAIYYRIFKFYPNGMMFAYLCSVQNPVEVRKLAAGVSPARPASLQQKLRGACWGTYSLHEMEDGRVSLQAVVPLRSEDYPRMKPATIGYKLELRAPHAGATNCECVLVDHRCVYDARTNDVKAFDIPNATCVFMPSHAPAAKAKDIWKGCTPMAETDGIFGSAPLPVLSG
;
A
#
# COMPACT_ATOMS: atom_id res chain seq x y z
N MET A 1 2.32 21.22 31.52
CA MET A 1 1.15 21.51 30.66
C MET A 1 1.64 21.35 29.23
N GLU A 2 1.63 20.12 28.74
CA GLU A 2 2.34 19.74 27.53
C GLU A 2 1.53 20.03 26.26
N VAL A 3 2.29 20.45 25.25
CA VAL A 3 1.88 20.94 23.95
C VAL A 3 1.31 19.79 23.13
N ALA A 4 -0.01 19.79 22.89
CA ALA A 4 -0.62 18.92 21.89
C ALA A 4 -0.36 19.50 20.50
N ALA A 5 0.51 18.84 19.74
CA ALA A 5 0.75 19.13 18.34
C ALA A 5 -0.57 19.01 17.55
N SER A 6 -1.06 20.14 17.05
CA SER A 6 -2.15 20.21 16.07
C SER A 6 -1.69 19.51 14.78
N CYS A 7 -2.10 18.25 14.62
CA CYS A 7 -2.17 17.63 13.31
C CYS A 7 -3.55 17.95 12.72
N ASP A 8 -3.67 19.12 12.09
CA ASP A 8 -4.84 19.45 11.29
C ASP A 8 -5.02 18.37 10.20
N ARG A 9 -6.13 17.62 10.32
CA ARG A 9 -6.54 16.55 9.39
C ARG A 9 -7.72 17.06 8.56
N PRO A 10 -7.49 17.74 7.44
CA PRO A 10 -8.54 18.47 6.71
C PRO A 10 -9.65 17.56 6.15
N TRP A 11 -9.40 16.26 5.95
CA TRP A 11 -10.46 15.32 5.52
C TRP A 11 -11.36 14.86 6.67
N LEU A 12 -10.94 14.98 7.94
CA LEU A 12 -11.76 14.59 9.08
C LEU A 12 -12.91 15.57 9.34
N ALA A 13 -12.71 16.86 9.01
CA ALA A 13 -13.75 17.90 9.04
C ALA A 13 -14.92 17.64 8.06
N LEU A 14 -14.80 16.66 7.16
CA LEU A 14 -15.89 16.21 6.29
C LEU A 14 -16.89 15.30 7.01
N TYR A 15 -16.53 14.81 8.19
CA TYR A 15 -17.15 13.66 8.84
C TYR A 15 -17.78 13.96 10.20
N GLU A 16 -17.70 15.19 10.70
CA GLU A 16 -18.53 15.63 11.83
C GLU A 16 -19.98 15.88 11.34
N PRO A 17 -20.99 15.38 12.08
CA PRO A 17 -22.38 15.64 11.76
C PRO A 17 -22.73 17.08 12.14
N GLN A 18 -22.61 18.02 11.21
CA GLN A 18 -23.35 19.27 11.35
C GLN A 18 -24.83 18.96 11.08
N MET A 19 -25.65 19.05 12.13
CA MET A 19 -27.11 19.00 12.09
C MET A 19 -27.62 20.11 11.17
N GLY A 20 -27.76 19.79 9.88
CA GLY A 20 -28.15 20.75 8.87
C GLY A 20 -27.70 20.23 7.52
N CYS A 21 -28.45 19.29 6.95
CA CYS A 21 -28.23 18.89 5.57
C CYS A 21 -28.62 20.06 4.66
N ALA A 22 -27.68 20.99 4.43
CA ALA A 22 -27.85 22.16 3.58
C ALA A 22 -28.25 21.80 2.14
N LEU A 23 -28.01 20.55 1.73
CA LEU A 23 -28.42 19.99 0.44
C LEU A 23 -29.94 19.74 0.38
N ALA A 24 -30.56 19.29 1.49
CA ALA A 24 -32.02 19.18 1.58
C ALA A 24 -32.70 20.55 1.61
N MET A 25 -32.07 21.54 2.27
CA MET A 25 -32.54 22.93 2.27
C MET A 25 -32.44 23.57 0.88
N ARG A 26 -31.30 23.42 0.18
CA ARG A 26 -31.12 23.99 -1.16
C ARG A 26 -31.96 23.34 -2.25
N ILE A 27 -32.19 22.02 -2.19
CA ILE A 27 -33.12 21.36 -3.11
C ILE A 27 -34.55 21.87 -2.89
N GLY A 28 -34.94 22.12 -1.63
CA GLY A 28 -36.21 22.76 -1.29
C GLY A 28 -36.30 24.23 -1.73
N GLU A 29 -35.22 25.00 -1.61
CA GLU A 29 -35.15 26.42 -2.01
C GLU A 29 -35.14 26.60 -3.54
N SER A 30 -34.42 25.76 -4.29
CA SER A 30 -34.43 25.80 -5.76
C SER A 30 -35.77 25.39 -6.36
N ALA A 31 -36.56 24.56 -5.68
CA ALA A 31 -37.93 24.25 -6.07
C ALA A 31 -38.91 25.42 -5.79
N ARG A 32 -38.66 26.22 -4.75
CA ARG A 32 -39.47 27.39 -4.40
C ARG A 32 -39.13 28.62 -5.24
N SER A 33 -37.86 28.83 -5.56
CA SER A 33 -37.37 29.94 -6.38
C SER A 33 -37.85 29.91 -7.84
N ARG A 34 -38.37 28.78 -8.32
CA ARG A 34 -38.91 28.63 -9.69
C ARG A 34 -40.37 29.07 -9.83
N GLN A 35 -41.05 29.41 -8.74
CA GLN A 35 -42.46 29.82 -8.77
C GLN A 35 -42.70 31.34 -8.81
N ASP A 36 -41.66 32.17 -8.58
CA ASP A 36 -41.85 33.60 -8.31
C ASP A 36 -41.13 34.58 -9.27
N MET A 37 -40.55 34.14 -10.39
CA MET A 37 -39.87 35.05 -11.33
C MET A 37 -40.24 34.74 -12.78
N ASP A 38 -41.35 35.34 -13.23
CA ASP A 38 -41.60 35.63 -14.63
C ASP A 38 -40.66 36.78 -15.06
N GLY A 39 -39.82 36.55 -16.06
CA GLY A 39 -39.13 37.63 -16.77
C GLY A 39 -37.63 37.42 -16.98
N GLU A 40 -37.27 37.32 -18.26
CA GLU A 40 -35.96 37.54 -18.87
C GLU A 40 -35.00 36.33 -18.90
N GLU A 41 -34.97 35.75 -20.10
CA GLU A 41 -34.01 34.76 -20.60
C GLU A 41 -32.61 35.38 -20.65
N GLU A 42 -31.74 35.00 -19.71
CA GLU A 42 -30.32 34.91 -19.96
C GLU A 42 -29.96 33.44 -20.11
N ASP A 43 -29.29 33.09 -21.22
CA ASP A 43 -28.66 31.80 -21.51
C ASP A 43 -27.53 31.47 -20.49
N GLU A 44 -27.89 31.35 -19.22
CA GLU A 44 -27.05 30.76 -18.19
C GLU A 44 -27.13 29.25 -18.43
N LEU A 45 -26.28 28.75 -19.33
CA LEU A 45 -26.06 27.32 -19.58
C LEU A 45 -26.19 26.53 -18.27
N ASP A 46 -27.36 25.90 -18.10
CA ASP A 46 -27.76 25.02 -16.99
C ASP A 46 -26.94 23.72 -17.06
N THR A 47 -25.61 23.88 -17.02
CA THR A 47 -24.57 22.87 -17.15
C THR A 47 -24.27 22.24 -15.80
N ARG A 48 -25.26 22.25 -14.90
CA ARG A 48 -25.19 21.53 -13.64
C ARG A 48 -25.50 20.07 -13.92
N ILE A 49 -24.44 19.33 -14.26
CA ILE A 49 -24.43 17.87 -14.35
C ILE A 49 -25.22 17.30 -13.15
N PRO A 50 -26.33 16.56 -13.37
CA PRO A 50 -27.11 15.95 -12.30
C PRO A 50 -26.25 15.06 -11.40
N LEU A 51 -26.65 14.90 -10.14
CA LEU A 51 -25.89 14.11 -9.16
C LEU A 51 -25.72 12.66 -9.62
N GLU A 52 -26.70 12.12 -10.35
CA GLU A 52 -26.69 10.78 -10.94
C GLU A 52 -25.55 10.59 -11.93
N LEU A 53 -25.26 11.63 -12.74
CA LEU A 53 -24.13 11.60 -13.66
C LEU A 53 -22.79 11.65 -12.89
N TRP A 54 -22.72 12.40 -11.80
CA TRP A 54 -21.55 12.39 -10.93
C TRP A 54 -21.34 11.04 -10.22
N LEU A 55 -22.42 10.38 -9.80
CA LEU A 55 -22.38 9.01 -9.30
C LEU A 55 -21.85 8.06 -10.37
N HIS A 56 -22.27 8.24 -11.62
CA HIS A 56 -21.76 7.47 -12.76
C HIS A 56 -20.27 7.72 -13.01
N VAL A 57 -19.79 8.97 -12.95
CA VAL A 57 -18.35 9.32 -13.03
C VAL A 57 -17.56 8.64 -11.90
N CYS A 58 -18.04 8.75 -10.65
CA CYS A 58 -17.44 8.06 -9.50
C CYS A 58 -17.36 6.55 -9.70
N SER A 59 -18.30 5.97 -10.44
CA SER A 59 -18.35 4.55 -10.76
C SER A 59 -17.17 4.07 -11.62
N PHE A 60 -16.53 4.97 -12.37
CA PHE A 60 -15.31 4.69 -13.13
C PHE A 60 -14.03 4.78 -12.29
N LEU A 61 -14.10 5.39 -11.09
CA LEU A 61 -12.98 5.51 -10.15
C LEU A 61 -12.81 4.25 -9.27
N LYS A 62 -13.11 3.05 -9.81
CA LYS A 62 -13.25 1.78 -9.06
C LYS A 62 -12.11 1.48 -8.08
N ASN A 63 -10.87 1.85 -8.43
CA ASN A 63 -9.67 1.55 -7.63
C ASN A 63 -9.06 2.77 -6.92
N ASP A 64 -9.60 3.98 -7.12
CA ASP A 64 -9.03 5.21 -6.56
C ASP A 64 -10.03 5.92 -5.63
N PHE A 65 -10.22 5.31 -4.46
CA PHE A 65 -10.97 5.89 -3.35
C PHE A 65 -10.51 7.32 -3.01
N VAL A 66 -9.21 7.59 -3.12
CA VAL A 66 -8.63 8.89 -2.78
C VAL A 66 -9.07 9.94 -3.80
N ALA A 67 -9.09 9.60 -5.10
CA ALA A 67 -9.61 10.50 -6.13
C ALA A 67 -11.08 10.83 -5.91
N ALA A 68 -11.92 9.85 -5.57
CA ALA A 68 -13.33 10.11 -5.29
C ALA A 68 -13.55 10.96 -4.03
N CYS A 69 -12.75 10.75 -2.97
CA CYS A 69 -12.77 11.62 -1.80
C CYS A 69 -12.35 13.05 -2.15
N ARG A 70 -11.32 13.22 -2.99
CA ARG A 70 -10.89 14.55 -3.47
C ARG A 70 -11.99 15.22 -4.28
N LEU A 71 -12.68 14.47 -5.14
CA LEU A 71 -13.81 14.97 -5.92
C LEU A 71 -14.94 15.48 -5.01
N ALA A 72 -15.26 14.75 -3.94
CA ALA A 72 -16.25 15.19 -2.96
C ALA A 72 -15.83 16.46 -2.19
N CYS A 73 -14.56 16.84 -2.23
CA CYS A 73 -14.01 18.02 -1.57
C CYS A 73 -13.86 19.25 -2.48
N THR A 74 -14.11 19.14 -3.78
CA THR A 74 -13.88 20.25 -4.71
C THR A 74 -14.91 21.37 -4.55
N CYS A 75 -16.18 21.01 -4.33
CA CYS A 75 -17.25 21.98 -4.13
C CYS A 75 -18.36 21.43 -3.22
N SER A 76 -19.21 22.33 -2.71
CA SER A 76 -20.28 22.00 -1.76
C SER A 76 -21.37 21.10 -2.36
N SER A 77 -21.63 21.21 -3.67
CA SER A 77 -22.61 20.37 -4.38
C SER A 77 -22.14 18.91 -4.50
N LEU A 78 -20.84 18.67 -4.63
CA LEU A 78 -20.26 17.32 -4.73
C LEU A 78 -19.98 16.66 -3.38
N ARG A 79 -20.11 17.41 -2.28
CA ARG A 79 -19.92 16.89 -0.91
C ARG A 79 -20.85 15.72 -0.59
N GLY A 80 -22.04 15.67 -1.20
CA GLY A 80 -22.98 14.57 -1.09
C GLY A 80 -22.44 13.24 -1.61
N LEU A 81 -21.57 13.25 -2.62
CA LEU A 81 -20.98 12.03 -3.20
C LEU A 81 -20.19 11.23 -2.18
N GLY A 82 -19.39 11.91 -1.35
CA GLY A 82 -18.59 11.26 -0.30
C GLY A 82 -19.44 10.62 0.80
N ARG A 83 -20.75 10.87 0.85
CA ARG A 83 -21.69 10.31 1.83
C ARG A 83 -22.69 9.35 1.21
N HIS A 84 -22.73 9.23 -0.12
CA HIS A 84 -23.75 8.48 -0.82
C HIS A 84 -23.59 6.96 -0.62
N PRO A 85 -24.60 6.23 -0.11
CA PRO A 85 -24.45 4.83 0.28
C PRO A 85 -24.07 3.90 -0.88
N GLN A 86 -24.61 4.15 -2.09
CA GLN A 86 -24.28 3.33 -3.27
C GLN A 86 -22.79 3.36 -3.65
N ILE A 87 -22.11 4.49 -3.40
CA ILE A 87 -20.66 4.59 -3.66
C ILE A 87 -19.91 3.68 -2.68
N TRP A 88 -20.26 3.76 -1.40
CA TRP A 88 -19.62 2.96 -0.35
C TRP A 88 -19.92 1.46 -0.49
N GLU A 89 -21.14 1.09 -0.88
CA GLU A 89 -21.49 -0.30 -1.18
C GLU A 89 -20.61 -0.85 -2.29
N ARG A 90 -20.53 -0.12 -3.42
CA ARG A 90 -19.72 -0.55 -4.56
C ARG A 90 -18.26 -0.72 -4.19
N TRP A 91 -17.70 0.21 -3.42
CA TRP A 91 -16.32 0.07 -2.92
C TRP A 91 -16.14 -1.10 -1.97
N CYS A 92 -17.12 -1.42 -1.13
CA CYS A 92 -17.06 -2.62 -0.31
C CYS A 92 -17.05 -3.87 -1.19
N ARG A 93 -17.93 -3.95 -2.21
CA ARG A 93 -17.98 -5.08 -3.13
C ARG A 93 -16.66 -5.25 -3.91
N ASP A 94 -16.07 -4.14 -4.35
CA ASP A 94 -14.78 -4.14 -5.06
C ASP A 94 -13.60 -4.48 -4.12
N ALA A 95 -13.63 -4.03 -2.86
CA ALA A 95 -12.55 -4.26 -1.90
C ALA A 95 -12.59 -5.63 -1.22
N PHE A 96 -13.78 -6.22 -1.04
CA PHE A 96 -14.00 -7.48 -0.32
C PHE A 96 -14.64 -8.59 -1.20
N PRO A 97 -14.12 -8.88 -2.39
CA PRO A 97 -14.70 -9.90 -3.27
C PRO A 97 -14.61 -11.31 -2.64
N GLU A 98 -15.75 -11.99 -2.50
CA GLU A 98 -15.84 -13.34 -1.92
C GLU A 98 -14.92 -14.35 -2.61
N ALA A 99 -14.80 -14.26 -3.94
CA ALA A 99 -13.90 -15.08 -4.76
C ALA A 99 -12.42 -15.00 -4.35
N ARG A 100 -12.06 -14.08 -3.44
CA ARG A 100 -10.70 -13.89 -2.93
C ARG A 100 -10.51 -14.41 -1.50
N GLY A 101 -11.54 -15.04 -0.92
CA GLY A 101 -11.53 -15.58 0.44
C GLY A 101 -11.97 -14.58 1.51
N TRP A 102 -12.72 -13.56 1.12
CA TRP A 102 -13.46 -12.68 2.04
C TRP A 102 -14.79 -13.31 2.43
N LEU A 103 -15.24 -13.08 3.66
CA LEU A 103 -16.57 -13.48 4.10
C LEU A 103 -17.67 -12.67 3.38
N PRO A 104 -18.87 -13.23 3.18
CA PRO A 104 -19.98 -12.56 2.51
C PRO A 104 -20.30 -11.20 3.11
N LEU A 105 -20.48 -10.18 2.26
CA LEU A 105 -20.62 -8.80 2.72
C LEU A 105 -21.89 -8.60 3.55
N GLU A 106 -23.01 -9.13 3.06
CA GLU A 106 -24.32 -8.98 3.66
C GLU A 106 -24.34 -9.56 5.09
N GLY A 107 -23.65 -10.68 5.32
CA GLY A 107 -23.49 -11.28 6.64
C GLY A 107 -22.59 -10.48 7.58
N GLN A 108 -21.57 -9.79 7.05
CA GLN A 108 -20.68 -8.94 7.85
C GLN A 108 -21.27 -7.56 8.13
N LEU A 109 -22.16 -7.04 7.28
CA LEU A 109 -22.68 -5.68 7.35
C LEU A 109 -23.38 -5.37 8.70
N ARG A 110 -24.02 -6.38 9.31
CA ARG A 110 -24.61 -6.27 10.65
C ARG A 110 -23.60 -5.90 11.74
N LYS A 111 -22.35 -6.40 11.65
CA LYS A 111 -21.27 -6.07 12.60
C LYS A 111 -20.86 -4.59 12.51
N TYR A 112 -21.20 -3.93 11.41
CA TYR A 112 -20.88 -2.52 11.15
C TYR A 112 -22.13 -1.64 11.15
N CYS A 113 -23.14 -2.00 11.94
CA CYS A 113 -24.38 -1.24 12.13
C CYS A 113 -25.08 -0.88 10.81
N TRP A 114 -25.09 -1.80 9.83
CA TRP A 114 -25.71 -1.59 8.52
C TRP A 114 -25.10 -0.44 7.69
N SER A 115 -23.88 -0.01 8.02
CA SER A 115 -23.18 1.07 7.35
C SER A 115 -22.03 0.55 6.48
N TRP A 116 -22.22 0.62 5.16
CA TRP A 116 -21.17 0.33 4.17
C TRP A 116 -19.92 1.17 4.40
N ARG A 117 -20.10 2.43 4.79
CA ARG A 117 -18.98 3.33 5.09
C ARG A 117 -18.19 2.87 6.30
N THR A 118 -18.87 2.51 7.39
CA THR A 118 -18.22 2.02 8.61
C THR A 118 -17.47 0.73 8.32
N MET A 119 -18.09 -0.17 7.56
CA MET A 119 -17.49 -1.42 7.11
C MET A 119 -16.23 -1.17 6.27
N PHE A 120 -16.27 -0.30 5.26
CA PHE A 120 -15.11 0.00 4.42
C PHE A 120 -13.92 0.57 5.20
N MET A 121 -14.20 1.37 6.24
CA MET A 121 -13.17 2.03 7.04
C MET A 121 -12.56 1.13 8.11
N LEU A 122 -13.36 0.22 8.69
CA LEU A 122 -12.95 -0.59 9.83
C LEU A 122 -12.58 -2.04 9.45
N ARG A 123 -13.19 -2.61 8.41
CA ARG A 123 -12.87 -3.98 7.98
C ARG A 123 -11.47 -3.99 7.37
N PRO A 124 -10.56 -4.86 7.84
CA PRO A 124 -9.21 -4.88 7.29
C PRO A 124 -9.22 -5.17 5.80
N ARG A 125 -8.38 -4.49 4.99
CA ARG A 125 -8.35 -4.65 3.53
C ARG A 125 -6.93 -4.56 2.97
N LEU A 126 -6.66 -5.37 1.96
CA LEU A 126 -5.42 -5.28 1.20
C LEU A 126 -5.48 -4.09 0.23
N ARG A 127 -4.48 -3.22 0.25
CA ARG A 127 -4.41 -2.11 -0.69
C ARG A 127 -3.69 -2.52 -1.97
N LEU A 128 -4.29 -2.20 -3.10
CA LEU A 128 -3.75 -2.53 -4.44
C LEU A 128 -3.18 -1.30 -5.16
N ASP A 129 -3.37 -0.11 -4.58
CA ASP A 129 -3.02 1.19 -5.15
C ASP A 129 -1.58 1.65 -4.79
N GLY A 130 -0.68 0.71 -4.52
CA GLY A 130 0.67 1.01 -4.06
C GLY A 130 1.58 -0.21 -3.98
N ILE A 131 2.65 -0.06 -3.20
CA ILE A 131 3.58 -1.13 -2.88
C ILE A 131 3.67 -1.29 -1.36
N TYR A 132 3.92 -2.50 -0.91
CA TYR A 132 4.32 -2.80 0.46
C TYR A 132 5.83 -3.06 0.47
N PHE A 133 6.56 -2.59 1.48
CA PHE A 133 7.98 -2.89 1.60
C PHE A 133 8.40 -3.16 3.04
N ILE A 134 9.43 -3.98 3.18
CA ILE A 134 10.12 -4.28 4.44
C ILE A 134 11.60 -3.94 4.24
N SER A 135 12.17 -3.18 5.16
CA SER A 135 13.61 -2.92 5.23
C SER A 135 14.26 -3.92 6.18
N ASN A 136 15.29 -4.63 5.69
CA ASN A 136 16.11 -5.52 6.49
C ASN A 136 17.57 -5.08 6.38
N THR A 137 18.24 -4.91 7.52
CA THR A 137 19.68 -4.66 7.56
C THR A 137 20.40 -5.98 7.78
N LYS A 138 21.42 -6.25 6.97
CA LYS A 138 22.32 -7.38 7.17
C LYS A 138 23.76 -6.89 7.15
N LEU A 139 24.56 -7.38 8.09
CA LEU A 139 26.00 -7.21 8.04
C LEU A 139 26.56 -8.15 6.97
N VAL A 140 26.99 -7.59 5.85
CA VAL A 140 27.72 -8.32 4.81
C VAL A 140 29.18 -8.29 5.20
N ARG A 141 29.65 -9.34 5.88
CA ARG A 141 31.10 -9.53 6.06
C ARG A 141 31.72 -9.84 4.70
N GLY A 142 32.79 -9.13 4.36
CA GLY A 142 33.46 -9.30 3.08
C GLY A 142 33.81 -10.78 2.89
N LEU A 143 33.30 -11.39 1.82
CA LEU A 143 33.80 -12.67 1.38
C LEU A 143 35.31 -12.48 1.08
N PRO A 144 36.18 -13.45 1.41
CA PRO A 144 37.61 -13.37 1.13
C PRO A 144 37.92 -13.16 -0.36
N GLU A 145 36.94 -13.42 -1.23
CA GLU A 145 36.95 -13.19 -2.68
C GLU A 145 37.14 -11.72 -3.10
N GLY A 146 36.88 -10.75 -2.20
CA GLY A 146 37.05 -9.31 -2.48
C GLY A 146 38.42 -8.73 -2.12
N ARG A 147 39.37 -9.53 -1.62
CA ARG A 147 40.73 -9.02 -1.30
C ARG A 147 41.42 -8.57 -2.59
N GLY A 148 41.77 -7.29 -2.66
CA GLY A 148 42.53 -6.70 -3.77
C GLY A 148 41.68 -6.16 -4.93
N MET A 149 40.34 -6.29 -4.89
CA MET A 149 39.46 -5.56 -5.81
C MET A 149 39.18 -4.16 -5.25
N LYS A 150 39.60 -3.14 -5.99
CA LYS A 150 39.34 -1.72 -5.71
C LYS A 150 38.39 -1.15 -6.75
N GLU A 151 37.38 -0.41 -6.29
CA GLU A 151 36.60 0.49 -7.13
C GLU A 151 36.67 1.89 -6.52
N LYS A 152 37.16 2.88 -7.29
CA LYS A 152 37.31 4.29 -6.85
C LYS A 152 38.02 4.43 -5.49
N ASP A 153 39.18 3.81 -5.36
CA ASP A 153 40.04 3.82 -4.16
C ASP A 153 39.46 3.20 -2.88
N GLU A 154 38.26 2.62 -2.91
CA GLU A 154 37.74 1.81 -1.81
C GLU A 154 38.01 0.32 -2.02
N ASP A 155 38.58 -0.33 -1.00
CA ASP A 155 38.70 -1.79 -0.96
C ASP A 155 37.31 -2.41 -0.80
N PHE A 156 36.99 -3.39 -1.66
CA PHE A 156 35.77 -4.17 -1.55
C PHE A 156 35.77 -5.05 -0.27
N TYR A 157 36.96 -5.35 0.25
CA TYR A 157 37.18 -6.12 1.45
C TYR A 157 37.12 -5.23 2.70
N SER A 158 36.03 -5.33 3.46
CA SER A 158 35.94 -4.79 4.83
C SER A 158 36.07 -5.92 5.86
N PRO A 159 37.14 -5.95 6.68
CA PRO A 159 37.31 -6.93 7.76
C PRO A 159 36.16 -6.89 8.79
N GLY A 160 35.58 -5.71 9.01
CA GLY A 160 34.44 -5.51 9.91
C GLY A 160 33.07 -5.82 9.29
N GLY A 161 33.03 -6.07 7.98
CA GLY A 161 31.82 -6.13 7.17
C GLY A 161 31.24 -4.75 6.84
N LYS A 162 30.43 -4.69 5.78
CA LYS A 162 29.63 -3.51 5.42
C LYS A 162 28.17 -3.82 5.73
N TRP A 163 27.45 -2.90 6.36
CA TRP A 163 26.00 -3.03 6.51
C TRP A 163 25.34 -2.81 5.16
N ALA A 164 24.56 -3.80 4.71
CA ALA A 164 23.73 -3.69 3.53
C ALA A 164 22.26 -3.65 3.94
N ILE A 165 21.55 -2.66 3.43
CA ILE A 165 20.09 -2.57 3.57
C ILE A 165 19.46 -3.24 2.35
N TYR A 166 18.61 -4.21 2.59
CA TYR A 166 17.80 -4.85 1.57
C TYR A 166 16.34 -4.48 1.78
N TYR A 167 15.66 -4.11 0.69
CA TYR A 167 14.23 -3.92 0.67
C TYR A 167 13.58 -5.12 0.02
N ARG A 168 12.62 -5.72 0.72
CA ARG A 168 11.69 -6.69 0.13
C ARG A 168 10.39 -5.96 -0.16
N ILE A 169 10.02 -5.92 -1.44
CA ILE A 169 8.90 -5.14 -1.94
C ILE A 169 7.86 -6.08 -2.52
N PHE A 170 6.59 -5.84 -2.19
CA PHE A 170 5.44 -6.56 -2.69
C PHE A 170 4.47 -5.59 -3.38
N LYS A 171 3.91 -6.02 -4.51
CA LYS A 171 2.77 -5.36 -5.13
C LYS A 171 1.71 -6.38 -5.48
N PHE A 172 0.47 -6.10 -5.09
CA PHE A 172 -0.67 -6.98 -5.28
C PHE A 172 -1.60 -6.42 -6.36
N TYR A 173 -2.21 -7.31 -7.14
CA TYR A 173 -3.14 -6.96 -8.21
C TYR A 173 -4.53 -7.59 -8.01
N PRO A 174 -5.61 -6.97 -8.52
CA PRO A 174 -6.98 -7.47 -8.35
C PRO A 174 -7.22 -8.88 -8.92
N ASN A 175 -6.42 -9.31 -9.89
CA ASN A 175 -6.54 -10.63 -10.52
C ASN A 175 -5.91 -11.77 -9.70
N GLY A 176 -5.12 -11.49 -8.66
CA GLY A 176 -4.54 -12.51 -7.75
C GLY A 176 -3.08 -12.74 -7.99
N MET A 177 -2.55 -12.04 -8.98
CA MET A 177 -1.13 -11.95 -9.21
C MET A 177 -0.53 -10.91 -8.27
N MET A 178 0.73 -11.14 -7.96
CA MET A 178 1.58 -10.19 -7.27
C MET A 178 2.96 -10.25 -7.89
N PHE A 179 3.80 -9.26 -7.61
CA PHE A 179 5.24 -9.46 -7.73
C PHE A 179 5.92 -9.27 -6.38
N ALA A 180 7.02 -9.97 -6.21
CA ALA A 180 7.98 -9.74 -5.14
C ALA A 180 9.31 -9.27 -5.75
N TYR A 181 9.94 -8.29 -5.12
CA TYR A 181 11.23 -7.77 -5.53
C TYR A 181 12.15 -7.61 -4.32
N LEU A 182 13.37 -8.15 -4.42
CA LEU A 182 14.40 -7.98 -3.41
C LEU A 182 15.50 -7.10 -4.01
N CYS A 183 15.72 -5.91 -3.44
CA CYS A 183 16.71 -4.96 -3.94
C CYS A 183 17.52 -4.34 -2.81
N SER A 184 18.84 -4.19 -3.02
CA SER A 184 19.73 -3.42 -2.14
C SER A 184 20.07 -2.05 -2.70
N VAL A 185 20.11 -1.91 -4.02
CA VAL A 185 20.59 -0.70 -4.72
C VAL A 185 19.47 0.32 -4.90
N GLN A 186 18.26 -0.15 -5.23
CA GLN A 186 17.12 0.72 -5.49
C GLN A 186 16.36 0.99 -4.20
N ASN A 187 16.12 2.27 -3.90
CA ASN A 187 15.25 2.66 -2.80
C ASN A 187 13.76 2.40 -3.17
N PRO A 188 12.87 2.20 -2.16
CA PRO A 188 11.44 1.97 -2.40
C PRO A 188 10.73 3.08 -3.19
N VAL A 189 11.23 4.33 -3.14
CA VAL A 189 10.61 5.47 -3.86
C VAL A 189 10.76 5.32 -5.37
N GLU A 190 11.92 4.84 -5.84
CA GLU A 190 12.18 4.54 -7.25
C GLU A 190 11.40 3.31 -7.71
N VAL A 191 11.45 2.23 -6.92
CA VAL A 191 10.72 0.99 -7.25
C VAL A 191 9.23 1.28 -7.38
N ARG A 192 8.65 2.13 -6.53
CA ARG A 192 7.25 2.55 -6.63
C ARG A 192 6.92 3.16 -8.00
N LYS A 193 7.78 4.05 -8.52
CA LYS A 193 7.56 4.71 -9.82
C LYS A 193 7.60 3.68 -10.94
N LEU A 194 8.58 2.79 -10.92
CA LEU A 194 8.72 1.73 -11.91
C LEU A 194 7.52 0.76 -11.86
N ALA A 195 7.12 0.36 -10.65
CA ALA A 195 5.99 -0.51 -10.37
C ALA A 195 4.64 0.03 -10.82
N ALA A 196 4.48 1.36 -10.96
CA ALA A 196 3.26 1.95 -11.51
C ALA A 196 3.04 1.55 -12.98
N GLY A 197 4.12 1.34 -13.74
CA GLY A 197 4.06 0.90 -15.14
C GLY A 197 4.09 -0.63 -15.33
N VAL A 198 4.11 -1.41 -14.25
CA VAL A 198 4.11 -2.88 -14.31
C VAL A 198 2.68 -3.39 -14.25
N SER A 199 2.30 -4.22 -15.22
CA SER A 199 0.96 -4.80 -15.31
C SER A 199 1.02 -6.32 -15.53
N PRO A 200 0.19 -7.11 -14.83
CA PRO A 200 0.08 -8.55 -15.05
C PRO A 200 -0.39 -8.91 -16.47
N ALA A 201 -1.15 -8.03 -17.13
CA ALA A 201 -1.57 -8.22 -18.53
C ALA A 201 -0.40 -8.12 -19.52
N ARG A 202 0.74 -7.56 -19.10
CA ARG A 202 1.99 -7.48 -19.88
C ARG A 202 3.13 -8.04 -19.03
N PRO A 203 3.26 -9.37 -18.86
CA PRO A 203 4.21 -9.96 -17.92
C PRO A 203 5.67 -9.55 -18.14
N ALA A 204 6.07 -9.32 -19.40
CA ALA A 204 7.41 -8.84 -19.78
C ALA A 204 7.75 -7.46 -19.19
N SER A 205 6.75 -6.62 -18.88
CA SER A 205 6.95 -5.30 -18.27
C SER A 205 7.65 -5.37 -16.91
N LEU A 206 7.53 -6.50 -16.20
CA LEU A 206 8.20 -6.71 -14.92
C LEU A 206 9.72 -6.76 -15.11
N GLN A 207 10.21 -7.66 -15.98
CA GLN A 207 11.66 -7.82 -16.17
C GLN A 207 12.29 -6.60 -16.85
N GLN A 208 11.56 -5.92 -17.74
CA GLN A 208 12.04 -4.71 -18.40
C GLN A 208 12.27 -3.55 -17.41
N LYS A 209 11.41 -3.41 -16.39
CA LYS A 209 11.45 -2.29 -15.44
C LYS A 209 12.15 -2.62 -14.13
N LEU A 210 12.00 -3.85 -13.65
CA LEU A 210 12.48 -4.34 -12.35
C LEU A 210 13.16 -5.70 -12.57
N ARG A 211 14.38 -5.67 -13.11
CA ARG A 211 15.17 -6.89 -13.36
C ARG A 211 15.35 -7.67 -12.05
N GLY A 212 15.01 -8.95 -12.07
CA GLY A 212 15.11 -9.83 -10.90
C GLY A 212 13.88 -9.79 -9.97
N ALA A 213 12.85 -9.00 -10.27
CA ALA A 213 11.55 -9.18 -9.64
C ALA A 213 10.87 -10.44 -10.17
N CYS A 214 10.07 -11.11 -9.34
CA CYS A 214 9.40 -12.35 -9.70
C CYS A 214 7.89 -12.21 -9.59
N TRP A 215 7.18 -12.73 -10.58
CA TRP A 215 5.73 -12.90 -10.51
C TRP A 215 5.38 -14.00 -9.51
N GLY A 216 4.25 -13.82 -8.82
CA GLY A 216 3.66 -14.79 -7.92
C GLY A 216 2.15 -14.64 -7.87
N THR A 217 1.55 -15.45 -7.02
CA THR A 217 0.10 -15.45 -6.77
C THR A 217 -0.17 -15.30 -5.28
N TYR A 218 -1.35 -14.80 -4.93
CA TYR A 218 -1.77 -14.69 -3.54
C TYR A 218 -3.25 -15.03 -3.37
N SER A 219 -3.59 -15.47 -2.17
CA SER A 219 -4.96 -15.71 -1.69
C SER A 219 -5.14 -15.04 -0.33
N LEU A 220 -6.36 -14.62 -0.03
CA LEU A 220 -6.73 -14.09 1.28
C LEU A 220 -7.63 -15.10 1.99
N HIS A 221 -7.59 -15.08 3.31
CA HIS A 221 -8.48 -15.86 4.16
C HIS A 221 -8.81 -15.02 5.38
N GLU A 222 -10.04 -14.53 5.42
CA GLU A 222 -10.60 -13.80 6.55
C GLU A 222 -11.15 -14.77 7.59
N MET A 223 -10.77 -14.57 8.85
CA MET A 223 -11.26 -15.32 10.00
C MET A 223 -12.43 -14.59 10.67
N GLU A 224 -13.25 -15.31 11.43
CA GLU A 224 -14.43 -14.73 12.09
C GLU A 224 -14.09 -13.61 13.08
N ASP A 225 -12.90 -13.67 13.69
CA ASP A 225 -12.32 -12.65 14.58
C ASP A 225 -11.97 -11.33 13.86
N GLY A 226 -12.15 -11.26 12.55
CA GLY A 226 -11.80 -10.10 11.72
C GLY A 226 -10.31 -10.04 11.33
N ARG A 227 -9.50 -11.03 11.73
CA ARG A 227 -8.13 -11.19 11.26
C ARG A 227 -8.13 -11.68 9.82
N VAL A 228 -7.26 -11.12 8.99
CA VAL A 228 -7.11 -11.53 7.59
C VAL A 228 -5.72 -12.05 7.37
N SER A 229 -5.61 -13.30 6.96
CA SER A 229 -4.35 -13.88 6.54
C SER A 229 -4.22 -13.84 5.02
N LEU A 230 -3.02 -13.55 4.53
CA LEU A 230 -2.67 -13.50 3.13
C LEU A 230 -1.56 -14.53 2.90
N GLN A 231 -1.83 -15.50 2.03
CA GLN A 231 -0.82 -16.46 1.59
C GLN A 231 -0.37 -16.12 0.18
N ALA A 232 0.93 -15.86 0.03
CA ALA A 232 1.56 -15.51 -1.22
C ALA A 232 2.62 -16.54 -1.61
N VAL A 233 2.65 -16.89 -2.89
CA VAL A 233 3.55 -17.90 -3.45
C VAL A 233 4.24 -17.32 -4.68
N VAL A 234 5.56 -17.29 -4.65
CA VAL A 234 6.41 -16.72 -5.70
C VAL A 234 7.34 -17.82 -6.23
N PRO A 235 7.09 -18.37 -7.43
CA PRO A 235 8.04 -19.25 -8.08
C PRO A 235 9.30 -18.47 -8.46
N LEU A 236 10.45 -18.94 -8.00
CA LEU A 236 11.75 -18.43 -8.33
C LEU A 236 12.40 -19.34 -9.38
N ARG A 237 12.51 -18.80 -10.60
CA ARG A 237 13.32 -19.35 -11.67
C ARG A 237 14.11 -18.21 -12.28
N SER A 238 15.43 -18.35 -12.30
CA SER A 238 16.32 -17.37 -12.92
C SER A 238 16.79 -17.94 -14.25
N GLU A 239 16.53 -17.22 -15.34
CA GLU A 239 17.04 -17.57 -16.67
C GLU A 239 18.57 -17.39 -16.74
N ASP A 240 19.11 -16.43 -15.98
CA ASP A 240 20.55 -16.17 -15.85
C ASP A 240 21.30 -17.38 -15.22
N TYR A 241 20.60 -18.23 -14.47
CA TYR A 241 21.17 -19.41 -13.80
C TYR A 241 20.37 -20.67 -14.14
N PRO A 242 20.52 -21.25 -15.35
CA PRO A 242 19.72 -22.39 -15.80
C PRO A 242 19.93 -23.67 -14.98
N ARG A 243 21.03 -23.77 -14.22
CA ARG A 243 21.32 -24.88 -13.30
C ARG A 243 20.78 -24.66 -11.88
N MET A 244 20.19 -23.49 -11.59
CA MET A 244 19.59 -23.20 -10.29
C MET A 244 18.40 -24.14 -10.06
N LYS A 245 18.35 -24.77 -8.88
CA LYS A 245 17.18 -25.58 -8.49
C LYS A 245 15.94 -24.68 -8.45
N PRO A 246 14.81 -25.11 -9.04
CA PRO A 246 13.59 -24.33 -9.01
C PRO A 246 13.13 -24.19 -7.57
N ALA A 247 12.98 -22.97 -7.09
CA ALA A 247 12.54 -22.72 -5.72
C ALA A 247 11.19 -22.03 -5.71
N THR A 248 10.40 -22.26 -4.68
CA THR A 248 9.14 -21.57 -4.43
C THR A 248 9.23 -20.85 -3.11
N ILE A 249 9.09 -19.53 -3.14
CA ILE A 249 9.08 -18.72 -1.93
C ILE A 249 7.63 -18.53 -1.49
N GLY A 250 7.32 -18.96 -0.26
CA GLY A 250 6.05 -18.72 0.39
C GLY A 250 6.16 -17.55 1.38
N TYR A 251 5.18 -16.66 1.37
CA TYR A 251 4.99 -15.61 2.35
C TYR A 251 3.63 -15.78 3.01
N LYS A 252 3.60 -15.72 4.34
CA LYS A 252 2.37 -15.56 5.12
C LYS A 252 2.35 -14.16 5.71
N LEU A 253 1.42 -13.34 5.25
CA LEU A 253 1.20 -12.00 5.77
C LEU A 253 -0.11 -11.96 6.55
N GLU A 254 -0.21 -11.09 7.54
CA GLU A 254 -1.45 -10.84 8.28
C GLU A 254 -1.80 -9.36 8.19
N LEU A 255 -3.06 -9.07 7.85
CA LEU A 255 -3.61 -7.73 7.97
C LEU A 255 -4.23 -7.61 9.36
N ARG A 256 -3.59 -6.81 10.20
CA ARG A 256 -4.03 -6.48 11.56
C ARG A 256 -4.90 -5.22 11.54
N ALA A 257 -5.48 -4.92 12.71
CA ALA A 257 -6.52 -3.91 12.92
C ALA A 257 -6.26 -2.58 12.17
N PRO A 258 -7.33 -1.91 11.71
CA PRO A 258 -7.23 -0.63 11.04
C PRO A 258 -6.56 0.40 11.97
N HIS A 259 -5.50 1.05 11.50
CA HIS A 259 -4.90 2.18 12.21
C HIS A 259 -5.64 3.47 11.87
N ALA A 260 -5.63 4.44 12.79
CA ALA A 260 -6.24 5.75 12.58
C ALA A 260 -5.54 6.51 11.43
N GLY A 261 -6.27 6.73 10.35
CA GLY A 261 -5.75 7.26 9.09
C GLY A 261 -6.37 6.45 7.95
N ALA A 262 -6.60 7.06 6.78
CA ALA A 262 -7.39 6.44 5.72
C ALA A 262 -6.92 5.01 5.38
N THR A 263 -7.61 4.03 5.94
CA THR A 263 -7.65 2.63 5.50
C THR A 263 -6.29 1.91 5.44
N ASN A 264 -5.39 2.19 6.38
CA ASN A 264 -4.14 1.44 6.51
C ASN A 264 -4.32 0.37 7.58
N CYS A 265 -4.46 -0.88 7.14
CA CYS A 265 -4.24 -2.03 8.01
C CYS A 265 -2.75 -2.20 8.17
N GLU A 266 -2.33 -2.56 9.38
CA GLU A 266 -0.95 -2.99 9.57
C GLU A 266 -0.79 -4.35 8.87
N CYS A 267 0.07 -4.41 7.87
CA CYS A 267 0.38 -5.64 7.15
C CYS A 267 1.68 -6.20 7.74
N VAL A 268 1.64 -7.37 8.36
CA VAL A 268 2.79 -7.95 9.05
C VAL A 268 3.21 -9.23 8.35
N LEU A 269 4.49 -9.38 8.04
CA LEU A 269 5.06 -10.63 7.55
C LEU A 269 5.30 -11.57 8.73
N VAL A 270 4.54 -12.66 8.78
CA VAL A 270 4.52 -13.63 9.89
C VAL A 270 5.40 -14.84 9.59
N ASP A 271 5.40 -15.31 8.33
CA ASP A 271 6.21 -16.46 7.92
C ASP A 271 6.80 -16.24 6.52
N HIS A 272 8.02 -16.73 6.33
CA HIS A 272 8.73 -16.73 5.07
C HIS A 272 9.50 -18.04 4.92
N ARG A 273 9.10 -18.81 3.91
CA ARG A 273 9.65 -20.13 3.61
C ARG A 273 10.14 -20.20 2.19
N CYS A 274 11.23 -20.93 1.96
CA CYS A 274 11.69 -21.28 0.62
C CYS A 274 11.69 -22.81 0.49
N VAL A 275 11.02 -23.29 -0.55
CA VAL A 275 10.91 -24.71 -0.88
C VAL A 275 11.72 -24.95 -2.15
N TYR A 276 12.79 -25.74 -2.08
CA TYR A 276 13.71 -25.94 -3.22
C TYR A 276 13.33 -27.09 -4.15
N ASP A 277 12.39 -27.94 -3.74
CA ASP A 277 11.88 -29.05 -4.53
C ASP A 277 10.57 -29.56 -3.93
N ALA A 278 9.50 -29.60 -4.73
CA ALA A 278 8.18 -30.04 -4.31
C ALA A 278 8.12 -31.56 -4.03
N ARG A 279 9.07 -32.35 -4.55
CA ARG A 279 9.10 -33.81 -4.38
C ARG A 279 9.79 -34.24 -3.08
N THR A 280 10.89 -33.59 -2.74
CA THR A 280 11.66 -33.88 -1.51
C THR A 280 11.20 -33.04 -0.32
N ASN A 281 10.36 -32.03 -0.55
CA ASN A 281 9.79 -31.15 0.46
C ASN A 281 10.88 -30.54 1.38
N ASP A 282 12.05 -30.26 0.81
CA ASP A 282 13.15 -29.61 1.51
C ASP A 282 12.79 -28.12 1.69
N VAL A 283 12.21 -27.83 2.87
CA VAL A 283 11.73 -26.51 3.25
C VAL A 283 12.75 -25.86 4.16
N LYS A 284 13.30 -24.73 3.73
CA LYS A 284 13.99 -23.80 4.63
C LYS A 284 13.02 -22.73 5.08
N ALA A 285 12.61 -22.82 6.35
CA ALA A 285 11.97 -21.71 7.03
C ALA A 285 13.05 -20.66 7.37
N PHE A 286 12.74 -19.40 7.15
CA PHE A 286 13.57 -18.30 7.62
C PHE A 286 12.85 -17.64 8.78
N ASP A 287 13.49 -17.60 9.94
CA ASP A 287 13.01 -16.78 11.04
C ASP A 287 13.07 -15.32 10.61
N ILE A 288 11.89 -14.75 10.36
CA ILE A 288 11.74 -13.31 10.17
C ILE A 288 11.04 -12.79 11.42
N PRO A 289 11.67 -11.85 12.16
CA PRO A 289 10.98 -11.19 13.26
C PRO A 289 9.79 -10.44 12.68
N ASN A 290 8.56 -10.84 13.04
CA ASN A 290 7.25 -10.28 12.66
C ASN A 290 7.32 -8.87 12.03
N ALA A 291 7.70 -8.80 10.76
CA ALA A 291 8.18 -7.55 10.19
C ALA A 291 6.99 -6.77 9.64
N THR A 292 6.74 -5.59 10.17
CA THR A 292 5.67 -4.73 9.68
C THR A 292 6.01 -4.19 8.29
N CYS A 293 5.19 -4.55 7.31
CA CYS A 293 5.25 -4.01 5.96
C CYS A 293 4.75 -2.57 5.95
N VAL A 294 5.57 -1.69 5.40
CA VAL A 294 5.22 -0.29 5.20
C VAL A 294 4.54 -0.12 3.86
N PHE A 295 3.37 0.52 3.84
CA PHE A 295 2.65 0.79 2.60
C PHE A 295 3.04 2.14 2.00
N MET A 296 3.39 2.15 0.72
CA MET A 296 3.69 3.36 -0.05
C MET A 296 2.70 3.51 -1.22
N PRO A 297 1.76 4.48 -1.15
CA PRO A 297 0.77 4.69 -2.20
C PRO A 297 1.39 5.15 -3.53
N SER A 298 0.91 4.64 -4.65
CA SER A 298 1.38 5.04 -6.00
C SER A 298 1.14 6.51 -6.30
N HIS A 299 0.07 7.11 -5.75
CA HIS A 299 -0.27 8.52 -5.94
C HIS A 299 0.40 9.47 -4.93
N ALA A 300 1.22 8.98 -4.00
CA ALA A 300 1.86 9.83 -3.00
C ALA A 300 2.82 10.84 -3.67
N PRO A 301 2.84 12.12 -3.25
CA PRO A 301 3.85 13.08 -3.69
C PRO A 301 5.26 12.58 -3.39
N ALA A 302 6.24 12.98 -4.20
CA ALA A 302 7.61 12.51 -4.06
C ALA A 302 8.22 12.84 -2.67
N ALA A 303 7.90 14.02 -2.11
CA ALA A 303 8.31 14.40 -0.76
C ALA A 303 7.76 13.42 0.29
N LYS A 304 6.43 13.22 0.31
CA LYS A 304 5.78 12.29 1.24
C LYS A 304 6.28 10.85 1.09
N ALA A 305 6.55 10.39 -0.14
CA ALA A 305 7.12 9.06 -0.37
C ALA A 305 8.54 8.93 0.20
N LYS A 306 9.36 9.98 0.08
CA LYS A 306 10.69 10.05 0.71
C LYS A 306 10.57 10.06 2.23
N ASP A 307 9.60 10.77 2.80
CA ASP A 307 9.40 10.83 4.25
C ASP A 307 9.00 9.46 4.81
N ILE A 308 8.06 8.76 4.15
CA ILE A 308 7.68 7.38 4.48
C ILE A 308 8.91 6.45 4.43
N TRP A 309 9.73 6.56 3.38
CA TRP A 309 10.92 5.74 3.24
C TRP A 309 11.97 6.03 4.32
N LYS A 310 12.28 7.31 4.57
CA LYS A 310 13.27 7.73 5.58
C LYS A 310 12.84 7.34 6.99
N GLY A 311 11.56 7.48 7.32
CA GLY A 311 11.04 7.09 8.63
C GLY A 311 11.08 5.58 8.91
N CYS A 312 11.21 4.75 7.87
CA CYS A 312 11.19 3.29 7.98
C CYS A 312 12.51 2.63 7.59
N THR A 313 13.50 3.41 7.18
CA THR A 313 14.85 2.92 6.94
C THR A 313 15.63 3.18 8.21
N PRO A 314 16.12 2.15 8.92
CA PRO A 314 17.01 2.39 10.04
C PRO A 314 18.17 3.25 9.54
N MET A 315 18.41 4.39 10.20
CA MET A 315 19.54 5.25 9.87
C MET A 315 20.81 4.41 10.03
N ALA A 316 21.30 3.83 8.94
CA ALA A 316 22.73 3.61 8.81
C ALA A 316 23.30 5.02 8.88
N GLU A 317 23.97 5.34 9.98
CA GLU A 317 24.66 6.59 10.25
C GLU A 317 25.23 7.19 8.96
N THR A 318 24.45 8.08 8.35
CA THR A 318 24.95 9.03 7.36
C THR A 318 25.16 10.29 8.16
N ASP A 319 26.34 10.39 8.78
CA ASP A 319 27.12 11.62 8.82
C ASP A 319 28.52 11.26 9.34
N GLY A 320 29.54 11.69 8.60
CA GLY A 320 30.92 11.36 8.88
C GLY A 320 31.37 11.80 10.27
N ILE A 321 31.96 10.87 11.00
CA ILE A 321 33.00 11.18 11.97
C ILE A 321 34.21 10.35 11.57
N PHE A 322 35.04 10.94 10.71
CA PHE A 322 36.49 10.77 10.82
C PHE A 322 36.87 11.24 12.24
N GLY A 323 36.88 10.29 13.16
CA GLY A 323 37.34 10.47 14.52
C GLY A 323 38.06 9.19 14.87
N SER A 324 39.36 9.18 14.60
CA SER A 324 40.28 8.17 15.09
C SER A 324 40.10 8.01 16.61
N ALA A 325 39.40 6.98 17.03
CA ALA A 325 39.47 6.49 18.40
C ALA A 325 40.01 5.05 18.33
N PRO A 326 41.21 4.78 18.86
CA PRO A 326 41.71 3.42 18.90
C PRO A 326 40.84 2.60 19.85
N LEU A 327 40.43 1.41 19.41
CA LEU A 327 39.79 0.41 20.26
C LEU A 327 40.72 0.08 21.44
N PRO A 328 40.21 -0.03 22.68
CA PRO A 328 41.02 -0.46 23.80
C PRO A 328 41.46 -1.91 23.56
N VAL A 329 42.77 -2.13 23.62
CA VAL A 329 43.38 -3.44 23.70
C VAL A 329 42.86 -4.10 24.97
N LEU A 330 42.07 -5.16 24.84
CA LEU A 330 41.80 -6.07 25.94
C LEU A 330 43.07 -6.87 26.19
N SER A 331 43.89 -6.38 27.12
CA SER A 331 44.85 -7.18 27.88
C SER A 331 44.09 -7.87 29.02
N GLY A 332 44.09 -9.20 29.01
CA GLY A 332 43.51 -10.06 30.04
C GLY A 332 43.49 -11.51 29.58
#